data_AF-A0A927AMT7-F1
#
_entry.id   AF-A0A927AMT7-F1
#
_cell.length_a   1.000
_cell.length_b   1.000
_cell.length_c   1.000
_cell.angle_alpha   90.00
_cell.angle_beta   90.00
_cell.angle_gamma   90.00
#
_symmetry.space_group_name_H-M   'P 1'
#
loop_
_entity.id
_entity.type
_entity.pdbx_description
1 polymer ?
#
loop_
_entity_poly.entity_id
_entity_poly.type
_entity_poly.pdbx_seq_one_letter_code
_entity_poly.pdbx_strand_id
1 'polypeptide(L)'
;MENQNINPLLCDLETGQCQIPDFSTFDENNKPNKLVKVIYYTDPICSTCWGIEPQLRKLKLEYGNDLEIEYRMGGLLPDWSYNSGGISKPSDVAHHWDEVSQYYDMPIDGDIWLEDPLPSSYPPSIAFKAAQLQDHAKAVKFLRRIREMVFLQKKNITKWAHLAEAAQAVGLDSTQLRVDYDGKARTLFKEDLELGRQLGVRGFPTLFFKDNLGRQEIVYGFKPYDLYEKAVQNLHPLATKEVIDTKWQSLFSTYPSLTAREFAELSGISRQDSEAYLQKLTIQGHLNQLDTKNGSLWSNKN
;
A
#
# COMPACT_ATOMS: atom_id res chain seq x y z
N MET A 1 -1.04 58.68 -23.01
CA MET A 1 0.36 58.62 -23.49
C MET A 1 1.13 57.87 -22.41
N GLU A 2 1.65 56.67 -22.56
CA GLU A 2 1.78 55.76 -23.69
C GLU A 2 1.98 54.36 -23.07
N ASN A 3 1.25 53.37 -23.56
CA ASN A 3 1.50 51.96 -23.24
C ASN A 3 2.81 51.57 -23.96
N GLN A 4 3.86 51.21 -23.22
CA GLN A 4 4.99 50.50 -23.81
C GLN A 4 4.82 49.00 -23.56
N ASN A 5 4.36 48.32 -24.61
CA ASN A 5 4.39 46.86 -24.74
C ASN A 5 5.82 46.36 -24.54
N ILE A 6 6.10 45.66 -23.44
CA ILE A 6 7.34 44.91 -23.28
C ILE A 6 7.12 43.55 -23.93
N ASN A 7 7.74 43.35 -25.10
CA ASN A 7 7.73 42.10 -25.84
C ASN A 7 8.66 41.09 -25.11
N PRO A 8 8.16 39.94 -24.64
CA PRO A 8 8.88 39.04 -23.72
C PRO A 8 10.06 38.25 -24.34
N LEU A 9 10.51 38.63 -25.55
CA LEU A 9 11.55 37.93 -26.31
C LEU A 9 12.82 38.76 -26.56
N LEU A 10 12.94 39.96 -25.98
CA LEU A 10 14.13 40.81 -26.13
C LEU A 10 15.01 40.70 -24.88
N CYS A 11 16.16 40.02 -24.97
CA CYS A 11 17.18 40.03 -23.91
C CYS A 11 17.87 41.40 -23.86
N ASP A 12 18.10 41.90 -22.64
CA ASP A 12 18.83 43.15 -22.37
C ASP A 12 20.33 42.95 -22.67
N LEU A 13 20.85 43.75 -23.61
CA LEU A 13 22.21 43.65 -24.13
C LEU A 13 23.28 44.29 -23.23
N GLU A 14 22.92 45.07 -22.21
CA GLU A 14 23.91 45.66 -21.28
C GLU A 14 24.24 44.74 -20.10
N THR A 15 23.31 43.89 -19.67
CA THR A 15 23.50 43.03 -18.48
C THR A 15 23.63 41.54 -18.80
N GLY A 16 23.28 41.12 -20.01
CA GLY A 16 23.47 39.74 -20.49
C GLY A 16 22.64 38.68 -19.74
N GLN A 17 21.62 39.09 -18.98
CA GLN A 17 20.74 38.18 -18.25
C GLN A 17 19.43 37.97 -19.01
N CYS A 18 19.15 36.72 -19.38
CA CYS A 18 17.83 36.33 -19.85
C CYS A 18 17.08 35.70 -18.65
N GLN A 19 16.08 36.39 -18.11
CA GLN A 19 15.21 35.87 -17.05
C GLN A 19 13.97 35.21 -17.67
N ILE A 20 13.62 34.01 -17.20
CA ILE A 20 12.36 33.33 -17.51
C ILE A 20 11.35 33.74 -16.41
N PRO A 21 10.08 34.05 -16.73
CA PRO A 21 9.10 34.39 -15.70
C PRO A 21 8.79 33.17 -14.82
N ASP A 22 8.95 33.34 -13.51
CA ASP A 22 8.44 32.42 -12.51
C ASP A 22 6.90 32.45 -12.54
N PHE A 23 6.29 31.34 -12.95
CA PHE A 23 4.87 31.11 -12.73
C PHE A 23 4.64 30.68 -11.28
N SER A 24 4.62 31.65 -10.37
CA SER A 24 4.14 31.45 -8.99
C SER A 24 2.69 31.93 -8.87
N THR A 25 1.74 31.04 -9.12
CA THR A 25 0.40 31.09 -8.49
C THR A 25 -0.16 29.68 -8.38
N PHE A 26 0.00 29.03 -7.22
CA PHE A 26 -0.91 27.97 -6.78
C PHE A 26 -1.10 28.02 -5.25
N ASP A 27 -2.35 28.32 -4.90
CA ASP A 27 -3.10 28.24 -3.66
C ASP A 27 -2.41 27.97 -2.31
N GLU A 28 -2.64 28.94 -1.41
CA GLU A 28 -2.62 28.82 0.04
C GLU A 28 -3.69 27.84 0.53
N ASN A 29 -3.37 26.54 0.55
CA ASN A 29 -3.96 25.58 1.49
C ASN A 29 -2.82 24.75 2.07
N ASN A 30 -2.14 25.34 3.05
CA ASN A 30 -0.98 24.80 3.75
C ASN A 30 -1.36 23.49 4.48
N LYS A 31 -1.35 22.37 3.76
CA LYS A 31 -1.10 21.07 4.39
C LYS A 31 0.30 21.15 5.00
N PRO A 32 0.53 20.68 6.23
CA PRO A 32 1.90 20.60 6.74
C PRO A 32 2.72 19.81 5.71
N ASN A 33 3.79 20.41 5.22
CA ASN A 33 4.69 19.77 4.27
C ASN A 33 5.27 18.53 4.97
N LYS A 34 4.74 17.35 4.63
CA LYS A 34 5.10 16.10 5.30
C LYS A 34 6.61 15.93 5.24
N LEU A 35 7.20 15.66 6.41
CA LEU A 35 8.64 15.81 6.61
C LEU A 35 9.45 14.60 6.11
N VAL A 36 8.81 13.43 6.01
CA VAL A 36 9.41 12.23 5.44
C VAL A 36 8.49 11.63 4.38
N LYS A 37 9.01 11.52 3.16
CA LYS A 37 8.36 10.82 2.06
C LYS A 37 8.82 9.37 2.03
N VAL A 38 7.88 8.45 1.91
CA VAL A 38 8.13 7.01 1.89
C VAL A 38 7.67 6.44 0.56
N ILE A 39 8.61 5.99 -0.27
CA ILE A 39 8.27 5.24 -1.49
C ILE A 39 8.18 3.76 -1.10
N TYR A 40 6.97 3.22 -1.06
CA TYR A 40 6.71 1.84 -0.73
C TYR A 40 6.46 1.01 -2.00
N TYR A 41 7.47 0.23 -2.39
CA TYR A 41 7.36 -0.78 -3.43
C TYR A 41 6.75 -2.07 -2.89
N THR A 42 5.66 -2.48 -3.52
CA THR A 42 4.83 -3.60 -3.09
C THR A 42 4.14 -4.26 -4.28
N ASP A 43 3.41 -5.35 -4.02
CA ASP A 43 2.62 -6.06 -5.03
C ASP A 43 1.31 -6.61 -4.42
N PRO A 44 0.19 -6.69 -5.18
CA PRO A 44 -1.06 -7.24 -4.69
C PRO A 44 -0.99 -8.69 -4.20
N ILE A 45 -0.11 -9.53 -4.76
CA ILE A 45 0.02 -10.96 -4.39
C ILE A 45 1.29 -11.26 -3.57
N CYS A 46 2.01 -10.22 -3.13
CA CYS A 46 3.20 -10.38 -2.29
C CYS A 46 2.81 -10.76 -0.85
N SER A 47 3.03 -12.02 -0.47
CA SER A 47 2.75 -12.55 0.87
C SER A 47 3.54 -11.83 1.97
N THR A 48 4.81 -11.51 1.75
CA THR A 48 5.62 -10.72 2.69
C THR A 48 5.07 -9.31 2.87
N CYS A 49 4.48 -8.72 1.82
CA CYS A 49 3.89 -7.39 1.85
C CYS A 49 2.59 -7.37 2.66
N TRP A 50 1.82 -8.46 2.60
CA TRP A 50 0.70 -8.71 3.52
C TRP A 50 1.20 -8.89 4.95
N GLY A 51 2.30 -9.63 5.12
CA GLY A 51 2.93 -9.86 6.42
C GLY A 51 3.34 -8.59 7.17
N ILE A 52 3.70 -7.51 6.47
CA ILE A 52 4.09 -6.23 7.10
C ILE A 52 2.92 -5.26 7.37
N GLU A 53 1.67 -5.62 7.03
CA GLU A 53 0.51 -4.76 7.29
C GLU A 53 0.39 -4.35 8.77
N PRO A 54 0.66 -5.19 9.79
CA PRO A 54 0.65 -4.76 11.19
C PRO A 54 1.61 -3.59 11.45
N GLN A 55 2.87 -3.69 11.02
CA GLN A 55 3.88 -2.65 11.20
C GLN A 55 3.51 -1.39 10.43
N LEU A 56 3.06 -1.54 9.18
CA LEU A 56 2.71 -0.41 8.33
C LEU A 56 1.47 0.34 8.84
N ARG A 57 0.47 -0.37 9.36
CA ARG A 57 -0.72 0.23 9.98
C ARG A 57 -0.40 0.97 11.25
N LYS A 58 0.49 0.41 12.09
CA LYS A 58 0.97 1.08 13.30
C LYS A 58 1.75 2.35 12.95
N LEU A 59 2.67 2.26 11.99
CA LEU A 59 3.46 3.40 11.52
C LEU A 59 2.57 4.55 11.04
N LYS A 60 1.49 4.24 10.32
CA LYS A 60 0.51 5.25 9.86
C LYS A 60 -0.27 5.88 11.00
N LEU A 61 -0.58 5.14 12.05
CA LEU A 61 -1.28 5.69 13.21
C LEU A 61 -0.37 6.57 14.06
N GLU A 62 0.87 6.12 14.31
CA GLU A 62 1.81 6.85 15.18
C GLU A 62 2.49 8.04 14.46
N TYR A 63 2.75 7.95 13.16
CA TYR A 63 3.54 8.94 12.41
C TYR A 63 2.84 9.48 11.15
N GLY A 64 1.54 9.22 10.96
CA GLY A 64 0.81 9.61 9.74
C GLY A 64 0.80 11.11 9.43
N ASN A 65 1.00 11.94 10.44
CA ASN A 65 1.12 13.40 10.33
C ASN A 65 2.46 13.82 9.72
N ASP A 66 3.53 13.07 9.99
CA ASP A 66 4.88 13.34 9.51
C ASP A 66 5.23 12.60 8.21
N LEU A 67 4.49 11.52 7.89
CA LEU A 67 4.79 10.62 6.79
C LEU A 67 3.86 10.78 5.59
N GLU A 68 4.44 10.89 4.40
CA GLU A 68 3.72 10.70 3.14
C GLU A 68 4.12 9.37 2.52
N ILE A 69 3.20 8.40 2.49
CA ILE A 69 3.48 7.07 1.92
C ILE A 69 2.94 6.98 0.50
N GLU A 70 3.84 6.89 -0.45
CA GLU A 70 3.56 6.69 -1.86
C GLU A 70 3.73 5.21 -2.23
N TYR A 71 2.64 4.59 -2.67
CA TYR A 71 2.62 3.18 -3.07
C TYR A 71 2.97 3.04 -4.55
N ARG A 72 3.96 2.18 -4.84
CA ARG A 72 4.43 1.84 -6.19
C ARG A 72 4.33 0.33 -6.41
N MET A 73 3.85 -0.07 -7.58
CA MET A 73 3.66 -1.49 -7.92
C MET A 73 4.92 -2.07 -8.53
N GLY A 74 5.41 -3.14 -7.92
CA GLY A 74 6.67 -3.76 -8.27
C GLY A 74 6.61 -4.87 -9.31
N GLY A 75 5.44 -5.47 -9.52
CA GLY A 75 5.23 -6.54 -10.50
C GLY A 75 5.97 -7.83 -10.14
N LEU A 76 5.55 -8.48 -9.06
CA LEU A 76 6.19 -9.68 -8.50
C LEU A 76 6.24 -10.87 -9.46
N LEU A 77 5.15 -11.09 -10.20
CA LEU A 77 4.96 -12.20 -11.12
C LEU A 77 4.46 -11.65 -12.47
N PRO A 78 5.33 -11.49 -13.48
CA PRO A 78 4.92 -11.14 -14.83
C PRO A 78 4.06 -12.24 -15.46
N ASP A 79 4.57 -13.46 -15.44
CA ASP A 79 3.91 -14.71 -15.86
C ASP A 79 4.70 -15.92 -15.32
N TRP A 80 4.25 -17.15 -15.59
CA TRP A 80 4.89 -18.39 -15.13
C TRP A 80 6.12 -18.84 -15.93
N SER A 81 6.53 -18.11 -16.98
CA SER A 81 7.88 -18.28 -17.55
C SER A 81 8.95 -17.66 -16.66
N TYR A 82 8.55 -16.79 -15.73
CA TYR A 82 9.41 -16.26 -14.69
C TYR A 82 9.76 -17.35 -13.67
N ASN A 83 11.04 -17.73 -13.63
CA ASN A 83 11.58 -18.68 -12.67
C ASN A 83 12.58 -17.97 -11.76
N SER A 84 12.11 -17.56 -10.57
CA SER A 84 12.95 -17.00 -9.52
C SER A 84 12.74 -17.83 -8.25
N GLY A 85 13.84 -18.25 -7.62
CA GLY A 85 13.80 -18.98 -6.35
C GLY A 85 13.24 -20.42 -6.45
N GLY A 86 13.21 -21.03 -7.63
CA GLY A 86 12.77 -22.42 -7.82
C GLY A 86 11.24 -22.61 -7.92
N ILE A 87 10.48 -21.51 -7.92
CA ILE A 87 9.04 -21.51 -8.15
C ILE A 87 8.80 -21.36 -9.66
N SER A 88 8.12 -22.33 -10.26
CA SER A 88 7.89 -22.35 -11.72
C SER A 88 6.44 -22.61 -12.12
N LYS A 89 5.58 -23.00 -11.18
CA LYS A 89 4.15 -23.24 -11.41
C LYS A 89 3.32 -22.89 -10.17
N PRO A 90 2.01 -22.64 -10.33
CA PRO A 90 1.12 -22.30 -9.21
C PRO A 90 1.21 -23.22 -7.99
N SER A 91 1.26 -24.54 -8.22
CA SER A 91 1.28 -25.52 -7.12
C SER A 91 2.50 -25.38 -6.20
N ASP A 92 3.62 -24.83 -6.69
CA ASP A 92 4.83 -24.60 -5.89
C ASP A 92 4.59 -23.47 -4.85
N VAL A 93 3.63 -22.58 -5.14
CA VAL A 93 3.30 -21.42 -4.29
C VAL A 93 2.29 -21.77 -3.21
N ALA A 94 1.40 -22.75 -3.44
CA ALA A 94 0.33 -23.10 -2.52
C ALA A 94 0.87 -23.44 -1.11
N HIS A 95 1.79 -24.41 -1.03
CA HIS A 95 2.41 -24.80 0.24
C HIS A 95 3.26 -23.69 0.85
N HIS A 96 3.99 -22.94 0.01
CA HIS A 96 4.79 -21.82 0.48
C HIS A 96 3.92 -20.73 1.13
N TRP A 97 2.72 -20.47 0.60
CA TRP A 97 1.78 -19.51 1.18
C TRP A 97 1.27 -19.94 2.56
N ASP A 98 1.04 -21.24 2.78
CA ASP A 98 0.69 -21.78 4.10
C ASP A 98 1.85 -21.61 5.10
N GLU A 99 3.09 -21.92 4.69
CA GLU A 99 4.29 -21.79 5.52
C GLU A 99 4.53 -20.33 5.94
N VAL A 100 4.46 -19.39 4.99
CA VAL A 100 4.68 -17.97 5.29
C VAL A 100 3.52 -17.36 6.06
N SER A 101 2.30 -17.91 5.95
CA SER A 101 1.18 -17.51 6.80
C SER A 101 1.49 -17.70 8.28
N GLN A 102 2.03 -18.88 8.62
CA GLN A 102 2.45 -19.20 9.98
C GLN A 102 3.64 -18.33 10.42
N TYR A 103 4.63 -18.14 9.54
CA TYR A 103 5.82 -17.35 9.85
C TYR A 103 5.50 -15.87 10.12
N TYR A 104 4.60 -15.26 9.35
CA TYR A 104 4.20 -13.86 9.54
C TYR A 104 3.07 -13.68 10.57
N ASP A 105 2.44 -14.77 11.03
CA ASP A 105 1.21 -14.77 11.83
C ASP A 105 0.12 -13.91 11.18
N MET A 106 0.00 -14.01 9.86
CA MET A 106 -0.99 -13.31 9.06
C MET A 106 -1.70 -14.34 8.18
N PRO A 107 -3.04 -14.43 8.22
CA PRO A 107 -3.79 -15.44 7.51
C PRO A 107 -3.59 -15.32 5.99
N ILE A 108 -3.16 -16.42 5.39
CA ILE A 108 -3.06 -16.62 3.95
C ILE A 108 -3.53 -18.04 3.67
N ASP A 109 -4.50 -18.20 2.79
CA ASP A 109 -4.97 -19.49 2.29
C ASP A 109 -4.32 -19.77 0.93
N GLY A 110 -3.36 -20.71 0.92
CA GLY A 110 -2.61 -21.08 -0.28
C GLY A 110 -3.43 -21.83 -1.33
N ASP A 111 -4.62 -22.33 -0.99
CA ASP A 111 -5.38 -23.23 -1.86
C ASP A 111 -5.88 -22.52 -3.14
N ILE A 112 -5.90 -21.18 -3.17
CA ILE A 112 -6.16 -20.41 -4.40
C ILE A 112 -5.24 -20.81 -5.56
N TRP A 113 -4.00 -21.17 -5.28
CA TRP A 113 -3.05 -21.60 -6.31
C TRP A 113 -3.32 -23.02 -6.83
N LEU A 114 -4.16 -23.79 -6.16
CA LEU A 114 -4.62 -25.12 -6.57
C LEU A 114 -6.00 -25.06 -7.24
N GLU A 115 -6.86 -24.13 -6.82
CA GLU A 115 -8.25 -24.03 -7.25
C GLU A 115 -8.46 -23.09 -8.46
N ASP A 116 -7.93 -21.87 -8.40
CA ASP A 116 -8.13 -20.82 -9.42
C ASP A 116 -6.89 -19.90 -9.52
N PRO A 117 -5.73 -20.46 -9.93
CA PRO A 117 -4.45 -19.77 -9.84
C PRO A 117 -4.39 -18.51 -10.71
N LEU A 118 -3.68 -17.51 -10.21
CA LEU A 118 -3.44 -16.27 -10.95
C LEU A 118 -2.35 -16.51 -12.01
N PRO A 119 -2.54 -16.11 -13.27
CA PRO A 119 -1.48 -16.21 -14.27
C PRO A 119 -0.39 -15.14 -14.09
N SER A 120 -0.70 -14.05 -13.38
CA SER A 120 0.16 -12.87 -13.26
C SER A 120 -0.29 -11.98 -12.10
N SER A 121 0.65 -11.22 -11.55
CA SER A 121 0.43 -10.08 -10.62
C SER A 121 0.17 -8.76 -11.32
N TYR A 122 0.40 -8.68 -12.65
CA TYR A 122 0.32 -7.42 -13.39
C TYR A 122 -1.12 -6.90 -13.51
N PRO A 123 -2.14 -7.73 -13.81
CA PRO A 123 -3.53 -7.25 -13.83
C PRO A 123 -3.97 -6.54 -12.54
N PRO A 124 -3.86 -7.13 -11.32
CA PRO A 124 -4.24 -6.40 -10.11
C PRO A 124 -3.34 -5.18 -9.84
N SER A 125 -2.07 -5.20 -10.26
CA SER A 125 -1.16 -4.04 -10.15
C SER A 125 -1.61 -2.86 -11.03
N ILE A 126 -2.00 -3.13 -12.28
CA ILE A 126 -2.55 -2.12 -13.20
C ILE A 126 -3.88 -1.60 -12.64
N ALA A 127 -4.72 -2.46 -12.07
CA ALA A 127 -5.98 -2.04 -11.45
C ALA A 127 -5.74 -1.10 -10.26
N PHE A 128 -4.68 -1.33 -9.48
CA PHE A 128 -4.28 -0.39 -8.43
C PHE A 128 -3.85 0.98 -9.00
N LYS A 129 -3.10 1.02 -10.11
CA LYS A 129 -2.77 2.29 -10.78
C LYS A 129 -4.01 3.01 -11.31
N ALA A 130 -5.00 2.27 -11.82
CA ALA A 130 -6.29 2.83 -12.22
C ALA A 130 -7.04 3.42 -11.01
N ALA A 131 -7.00 2.74 -9.85
CA ALA A 131 -7.59 3.28 -8.63
C ALA A 131 -6.88 4.56 -8.15
N GLN A 132 -5.55 4.62 -8.27
CA GLN A 132 -4.76 5.82 -7.93
C GLN A 132 -5.12 7.03 -8.80
N LEU A 133 -5.51 6.83 -10.06
CA LEU A 133 -5.97 7.91 -10.94
C LEU A 133 -7.26 8.57 -10.46
N GLN A 134 -8.09 7.86 -9.71
CA GLN A 134 -9.33 8.41 -9.14
C GLN A 134 -9.09 9.05 -7.77
N ASP A 135 -8.45 8.32 -6.86
CA ASP A 135 -8.21 8.79 -5.49
C ASP A 135 -7.13 7.92 -4.81
N HIS A 136 -6.05 8.56 -4.34
CA HIS A 136 -4.93 7.86 -3.71
C HIS A 136 -5.30 7.13 -2.40
N ALA A 137 -6.19 7.70 -1.58
CA ALA A 137 -6.60 7.08 -0.31
C ALA A 137 -7.53 5.88 -0.56
N LYS A 138 -8.49 6.01 -1.50
CA LYS A 138 -9.33 4.89 -1.92
C LYS A 138 -8.52 3.81 -2.63
N ALA A 139 -7.47 4.16 -3.37
CA ALA A 139 -6.57 3.17 -3.97
C ALA A 139 -5.88 2.30 -2.91
N VAL A 140 -5.45 2.88 -1.78
CA VAL A 140 -4.88 2.09 -0.67
C VAL A 140 -5.92 1.17 -0.05
N LYS A 141 -7.18 1.63 0.12
CA LYS A 141 -8.29 0.77 0.56
C LYS A 141 -8.58 -0.35 -0.46
N PHE A 142 -8.53 -0.03 -1.75
CA PHE A 142 -8.69 -0.99 -2.84
C PHE A 142 -7.61 -2.07 -2.79
N LEU A 143 -6.34 -1.69 -2.62
CA LEU A 143 -5.23 -2.63 -2.46
C LEU A 143 -5.45 -3.56 -1.26
N ARG A 144 -5.89 -3.02 -0.12
CA ARG A 144 -6.25 -3.84 1.05
C ARG A 144 -7.36 -4.83 0.71
N ARG A 145 -8.44 -4.37 0.05
CA ARG A 145 -9.58 -5.22 -0.30
C ARG A 145 -9.18 -6.37 -1.23
N ILE A 146 -8.41 -6.10 -2.30
CA ILE A 146 -7.98 -7.16 -3.22
C ILE A 146 -7.00 -8.13 -2.56
N ARG A 147 -6.18 -7.67 -1.60
CA ARG A 147 -5.34 -8.56 -0.77
C ARG A 147 -6.18 -9.49 0.09
N GLU A 148 -7.21 -8.98 0.75
CA GLU A 148 -8.15 -9.83 1.50
C GLU A 148 -8.86 -10.84 0.59
N MET A 149 -9.21 -10.44 -0.63
CA MET A 149 -9.81 -11.34 -1.61
C MET A 149 -8.88 -12.49 -1.99
N VAL A 150 -7.62 -12.21 -2.31
CA VAL A 150 -6.69 -13.25 -2.77
C VAL A 150 -6.15 -14.11 -1.63
N PHE A 151 -5.80 -13.50 -0.49
CA PHE A 151 -5.18 -14.22 0.62
C PHE A 151 -6.18 -14.91 1.55
N LEU A 152 -7.43 -14.43 1.66
CA LEU A 152 -8.37 -14.98 2.65
C LEU A 152 -9.66 -15.55 2.02
N GLN A 153 -10.04 -15.06 0.85
CA GLN A 153 -11.30 -15.46 0.21
C GLN A 153 -11.08 -16.36 -1.02
N LYS A 154 -9.82 -16.71 -1.31
CA LYS A 154 -9.41 -17.49 -2.48
C LYS A 154 -10.05 -16.99 -3.78
N LYS A 155 -10.06 -15.67 -3.97
CA LYS A 155 -10.58 -15.04 -5.19
C LYS A 155 -9.43 -14.69 -6.12
N ASN A 156 -9.50 -15.13 -7.37
CA ASN A 156 -8.56 -14.76 -8.41
C ASN A 156 -8.74 -13.29 -8.83
N ILE A 157 -7.92 -12.41 -8.26
CA ILE A 157 -7.96 -10.96 -8.51
C ILE A 157 -7.42 -10.53 -9.89
N THR A 158 -7.15 -11.46 -10.81
CA THR A 158 -6.96 -11.11 -12.23
C THR A 158 -8.30 -11.02 -12.99
N LYS A 159 -9.36 -11.61 -12.44
CA LYS A 159 -10.71 -11.57 -13.03
C LYS A 159 -11.34 -10.20 -12.78
N TRP A 160 -11.81 -9.55 -13.84
CA TRP A 160 -12.37 -8.21 -13.76
C TRP A 160 -13.54 -8.09 -12.77
N ALA A 161 -14.40 -9.10 -12.70
CA ALA A 161 -15.53 -9.10 -11.76
C ALA A 161 -15.09 -8.89 -10.30
N HIS A 162 -13.99 -9.51 -9.88
CA HIS A 162 -13.44 -9.36 -8.54
C HIS A 162 -12.83 -7.96 -8.32
N LEU A 163 -12.13 -7.42 -9.32
CA LEU A 163 -11.58 -6.06 -9.25
C LEU A 163 -12.70 -5.00 -9.21
N ALA A 164 -13.76 -5.18 -9.99
CA ALA A 164 -14.92 -4.29 -9.97
C ALA A 164 -15.66 -4.34 -8.61
N GLU A 165 -15.86 -5.55 -8.05
CA GLU A 165 -16.43 -5.75 -6.71
C GLU A 165 -15.60 -5.01 -5.65
N ALA A 166 -14.28 -5.18 -5.67
CA ALA A 166 -13.39 -4.52 -4.71
C ALA A 166 -13.41 -2.99 -4.83
N ALA A 167 -13.48 -2.47 -6.05
CA ALA A 167 -13.53 -1.04 -6.31
C ALA A 167 -14.82 -0.41 -5.76
N GLN A 168 -15.96 -1.03 -6.04
CA GLN A 168 -17.26 -0.59 -5.52
C GLN A 168 -17.28 -0.62 -3.99
N ALA A 169 -16.72 -1.68 -3.37
CA ALA A 169 -16.65 -1.81 -1.92
C ALA A 169 -15.88 -0.68 -1.21
N VAL A 170 -14.97 0.00 -1.92
CA VAL A 170 -14.19 1.12 -1.37
C VAL A 170 -14.61 2.49 -1.94
N GLY A 171 -15.74 2.54 -2.66
CA GLY A 171 -16.33 3.76 -3.20
C GLY A 171 -15.60 4.34 -4.41
N LEU A 172 -14.92 3.50 -5.21
CA LEU A 172 -14.40 3.86 -6.53
C LEU A 172 -15.48 3.64 -7.60
N ASP A 173 -15.42 4.40 -8.69
CA ASP A 173 -16.25 4.16 -9.86
C ASP A 173 -15.63 3.00 -10.66
N SER A 174 -16.32 1.85 -10.67
CA SER A 174 -15.84 0.65 -11.37
C SER A 174 -15.85 0.80 -12.89
N THR A 175 -16.71 1.65 -13.46
CA THR A 175 -16.74 1.92 -14.90
C THR A 175 -15.53 2.77 -15.28
N GLN A 176 -15.28 3.86 -14.56
CA GLN A 176 -14.09 4.68 -14.76
C GLN A 176 -12.81 3.88 -14.50
N LEU A 177 -12.82 3.01 -13.49
CA LEU A 177 -11.69 2.12 -13.20
C LEU A 177 -11.37 1.23 -14.41
N ARG A 178 -12.40 0.73 -15.12
CA ARG A 178 -12.22 -0.09 -16.32
C ARG A 178 -11.54 0.69 -17.43
N VAL A 179 -12.02 1.92 -17.68
CA VAL A 179 -11.47 2.81 -18.70
C VAL A 179 -10.00 3.10 -18.41
N ASP A 180 -9.66 3.44 -17.18
CA ASP A 180 -8.29 3.73 -16.77
C ASP A 180 -7.38 2.49 -16.81
N TYR A 181 -7.91 1.34 -16.38
CA TYR A 181 -7.24 0.04 -16.42
C TYR A 181 -6.85 -0.39 -17.84
N ASP A 182 -7.75 -0.19 -18.82
CA ASP A 182 -7.47 -0.47 -20.22
C ASP A 182 -6.62 0.63 -20.89
N GLY A 183 -6.59 1.83 -20.29
CA GLY A 183 -5.84 2.99 -20.77
C GLY A 183 -4.59 3.33 -19.95
N LYS A 184 -4.59 4.53 -19.36
CA LYS A 184 -3.40 5.19 -18.79
C LYS A 184 -2.71 4.38 -17.67
N ALA A 185 -3.45 3.57 -16.93
CA ALA A 185 -2.91 2.78 -15.82
C ALA A 185 -1.80 1.81 -16.25
N ARG A 186 -1.84 1.29 -17.48
CA ARG A 186 -0.80 0.40 -18.02
C ARG A 186 0.54 1.11 -18.19
N THR A 187 0.51 2.36 -18.64
CA THR A 187 1.72 3.19 -18.77
C THR A 187 2.27 3.53 -17.40
N LEU A 188 1.41 3.96 -16.47
CA LEU A 188 1.82 4.28 -15.09
C LEU A 188 2.41 3.07 -14.36
N PHE A 189 1.89 1.86 -14.62
CA PHE A 189 2.47 0.64 -14.08
C PHE A 189 3.87 0.37 -14.66
N LYS A 190 4.07 0.54 -15.97
CA LYS A 190 5.40 0.42 -16.59
C LYS A 190 6.39 1.44 -16.04
N GLU A 191 5.95 2.66 -15.77
CA GLU A 191 6.76 3.70 -15.12
C GLU A 191 7.17 3.28 -13.70
N ASP A 192 6.27 2.68 -12.91
CA ASP A 192 6.61 2.15 -11.59
C ASP A 192 7.71 1.06 -11.69
N LEU A 193 7.61 0.15 -12.66
CA LEU A 193 8.60 -0.90 -12.89
C LEU A 193 9.98 -0.33 -13.27
N GLU A 194 10.01 0.62 -14.20
CA GLU A 194 11.26 1.24 -14.65
C GLU A 194 11.91 2.06 -13.53
N LEU A 195 11.14 2.84 -12.80
CA LEU A 195 11.64 3.55 -11.62
C LEU A 195 12.15 2.56 -10.56
N GLY A 196 11.46 1.44 -10.34
CA GLY A 196 11.88 0.41 -9.39
C GLY A 196 13.23 -0.20 -9.78
N ARG A 197 13.44 -0.44 -11.08
CA ARG A 197 14.71 -0.89 -11.63
C ARG A 197 15.83 0.13 -11.41
N GLN A 198 15.56 1.41 -11.66
CA GLN A 198 16.51 2.52 -11.45
C GLN A 198 16.89 2.70 -9.97
N LEU A 199 15.91 2.56 -9.07
CA LEU A 199 16.13 2.62 -7.62
C LEU A 199 16.76 1.35 -7.03
N GLY A 200 17.02 0.33 -7.86
CA GLY A 200 17.65 -0.90 -7.40
C GLY A 200 16.73 -1.80 -6.57
N VAL A 201 15.42 -1.72 -6.75
CA VAL A 201 14.47 -2.65 -6.11
C VAL A 201 14.72 -4.05 -6.63
N ARG A 202 14.94 -5.01 -5.72
CA ARG A 202 15.23 -6.42 -6.03
C ARG A 202 14.25 -7.41 -5.40
N GLY A 203 13.32 -6.91 -4.58
CA GLY A 203 12.32 -7.71 -3.90
C GLY A 203 11.33 -6.83 -3.15
N PHE A 204 10.32 -7.46 -2.58
CA PHE A 204 9.24 -6.77 -1.89
C PHE A 204 9.03 -7.37 -0.50
N PRO A 205 8.59 -6.56 0.49
CA PRO A 205 8.44 -5.10 0.42
C PRO A 205 9.79 -4.36 0.39
N THR A 206 9.85 -3.22 -0.29
CA THR A 206 10.97 -2.26 -0.16
C THR A 206 10.41 -0.88 0.15
N LEU A 207 10.85 -0.26 1.23
CA LEU A 207 10.44 1.09 1.63
C LEU A 207 11.67 2.00 1.62
N PHE A 208 11.62 3.07 0.81
CA PHE A 208 12.61 4.13 0.82
C PHE A 208 12.05 5.33 1.58
N PHE A 209 12.62 5.64 2.74
CA PHE A 209 12.29 6.83 3.50
C PHE A 209 13.24 7.94 3.10
N LYS A 210 12.71 9.13 2.78
CA LYS A 210 13.48 10.29 2.33
C LYS A 210 13.02 11.54 3.05
N ASP A 211 13.97 12.32 3.56
CA ASP A 211 13.67 13.67 4.06
C ASP A 211 13.84 14.73 2.96
N ASN A 212 13.55 15.98 3.32
CA ASN A 212 13.70 17.13 2.42
C ASN A 212 15.16 17.51 2.13
N LEU A 213 16.14 16.91 2.82
CA LEU A 213 17.58 17.14 2.62
C LEU A 213 18.20 16.07 1.71
N GLY A 214 17.42 15.10 1.24
CA GLY A 214 17.88 14.00 0.39
C GLY A 214 18.55 12.86 1.15
N ARG A 215 18.53 12.86 2.49
CA ARG A 215 18.96 11.70 3.28
C ARG A 215 17.94 10.57 3.07
N GLN A 216 18.43 9.35 3.03
CA GLN A 216 17.61 8.17 2.74
C GLN A 216 17.89 7.02 3.71
N GLU A 217 16.83 6.39 4.18
CA GLU A 217 16.85 5.12 4.89
C GLU A 217 16.08 4.06 4.08
N ILE A 218 16.50 2.79 4.15
CA ILE A 218 15.85 1.69 3.43
C ILE A 218 15.45 0.60 4.41
N VAL A 219 14.16 0.23 4.38
CA VAL A 219 13.66 -0.97 5.06
C VAL A 219 13.26 -1.99 4.00
N TYR A 220 13.98 -3.11 3.97
CA TYR A 220 13.81 -4.18 2.99
C TYR A 220 13.34 -5.48 3.63
N GLY A 221 12.29 -6.08 3.08
CA GLY A 221 11.71 -7.34 3.52
C GLY A 221 10.85 -7.23 4.79
N PHE A 222 10.48 -8.39 5.35
CA PHE A 222 9.80 -8.44 6.64
C PHE A 222 10.77 -8.07 7.76
N LYS A 223 10.42 -7.05 8.54
CA LYS A 223 11.22 -6.49 9.64
C LYS A 223 10.31 -6.18 10.84
N PRO A 224 10.83 -6.18 12.07
CA PRO A 224 10.05 -5.74 13.22
C PRO A 224 9.81 -4.21 13.17
N TYR A 225 8.81 -3.74 13.92
CA TYR A 225 8.31 -2.37 13.87
C TYR A 225 9.38 -1.32 14.21
N ASP A 226 10.26 -1.64 15.15
CA ASP A 226 11.37 -0.80 15.62
C ASP A 226 12.28 -0.32 14.48
N LEU A 227 12.49 -1.13 13.44
CA LEU A 227 13.29 -0.72 12.28
C LEU A 227 12.57 0.30 11.38
N TYR A 228 11.24 0.22 11.26
CA TYR A 228 10.45 1.23 10.55
C TYR A 228 10.46 2.54 11.30
N GLU A 229 10.22 2.48 12.61
CA GLU A 229 10.26 3.63 13.49
C GLU A 229 11.64 4.32 13.49
N LYS A 230 12.71 3.54 13.58
CA LYS A 230 14.07 4.08 13.54
C LYS A 230 14.37 4.79 12.22
N ALA A 231 13.88 4.27 11.09
CA ALA A 231 14.03 4.94 9.80
C ALA A 231 13.37 6.33 9.78
N VAL A 232 12.19 6.47 10.41
CA VAL A 232 11.54 7.77 10.59
C VAL A 232 12.35 8.66 11.52
N GLN A 233 12.74 8.18 12.69
CA GLN A 233 13.45 8.97 13.70
C GLN A 233 14.83 9.44 13.24
N ASN A 234 15.56 8.65 12.43
CA ASN A 234 16.85 9.06 11.86
C ASN A 234 16.70 10.26 10.91
N LEU A 235 15.62 10.29 10.13
CA LEU A 235 15.34 11.32 9.14
C LEU A 235 14.63 12.53 9.76
N HIS A 236 13.75 12.29 10.72
CA HIS A 236 13.03 13.32 11.46
C HIS A 236 13.08 13.06 12.98
N PRO A 237 14.18 13.43 13.66
CA PRO A 237 14.37 13.15 15.10
C PRO A 237 13.36 13.84 16.03
N LEU A 238 12.66 14.86 15.54
CA LEU A 238 11.63 15.59 16.29
C LEU A 238 10.23 15.02 16.08
N ALA A 239 10.07 13.98 15.25
CA ALA A 239 8.80 13.30 15.04
C ALA A 239 8.29 12.71 16.36
N THR A 240 7.07 13.08 16.75
CA THR A 240 6.44 12.57 17.97
C THR A 240 5.40 11.51 17.61
N LYS A 241 5.39 10.40 18.35
CA LYS A 241 4.35 9.38 18.19
C LYS A 241 3.00 9.93 18.62
N GLU A 242 2.03 9.83 17.72
CA GLU A 242 0.63 9.97 18.08
C GLU A 242 0.18 8.81 18.96
N VAL A 243 -0.69 9.10 19.93
CA VAL A 243 -1.25 8.07 20.81
C VAL A 243 -2.34 7.31 20.07
N ILE A 244 -2.18 6.00 19.93
CA ILE A 244 -3.19 5.12 19.35
C ILE A 244 -4.35 4.96 20.34
N ASP A 245 -5.59 5.28 19.93
CA ASP A 245 -6.78 4.86 20.67
C ASP A 245 -6.99 3.35 20.48
N THR A 246 -6.63 2.58 21.50
CA THR A 246 -6.59 1.11 21.45
C THR A 246 -7.97 0.44 21.63
N LYS A 247 -9.04 1.23 21.80
CA LYS A 247 -10.41 0.69 21.84
C LYS A 247 -10.75 0.04 20.51
N TRP A 248 -11.41 -1.12 20.56
CA TRP A 248 -11.78 -1.84 19.33
C TRP A 248 -12.65 -0.99 18.41
N GLN A 249 -13.58 -0.19 18.94
CA GLN A 249 -14.41 0.69 18.12
C GLN A 249 -13.57 1.68 17.31
N SER A 250 -12.55 2.28 17.94
CA SER A 250 -11.66 3.26 17.30
C SER A 250 -10.75 2.60 16.27
N LEU A 251 -10.18 1.44 16.61
CA LEU A 251 -9.35 0.66 15.70
C LEU A 251 -10.14 0.18 14.47
N PHE A 252 -11.34 -0.36 14.66
CA PHE A 252 -12.20 -0.81 13.56
C PHE A 252 -12.86 0.33 12.78
N SER A 253 -13.05 1.51 13.38
CA SER A 253 -13.45 2.71 12.63
C SER A 253 -12.35 3.17 11.68
N THR A 254 -11.08 3.00 12.06
CA THR A 254 -9.93 3.38 11.24
C THR A 254 -9.61 2.31 10.20
N TYR A 255 -9.62 1.05 10.62
CA TYR A 255 -9.37 -0.12 9.81
C TYR A 255 -10.58 -1.06 9.87
N PRO A 256 -11.49 -1.01 8.88
CA PRO A 256 -12.76 -1.76 8.90
C PRO A 256 -12.63 -3.28 9.05
N SER A 257 -11.43 -3.81 8.80
CA SER A 257 -11.05 -5.20 8.93
C SER A 257 -9.66 -5.33 9.56
N LEU A 258 -9.52 -6.25 10.50
CA LEU A 258 -8.29 -6.54 11.23
C LEU A 258 -8.12 -8.03 11.47
N THR A 259 -6.89 -8.53 11.33
CA THR A 259 -6.49 -9.84 11.86
C THR A 259 -6.17 -9.72 13.35
N ALA A 260 -6.11 -10.83 14.06
CA ALA A 260 -5.71 -10.81 15.47
C ALA A 260 -4.26 -10.33 15.66
N ARG A 261 -3.36 -10.60 14.70
CA ARG A 261 -1.98 -10.10 14.69
C ARG A 261 -1.91 -8.59 14.51
N GLU A 262 -2.73 -8.03 13.62
CA GLU A 262 -2.84 -6.58 13.45
C GLU A 262 -3.41 -5.94 14.70
N PHE A 263 -4.50 -6.48 15.26
CA PHE A 263 -5.10 -5.97 16.49
C PHE A 263 -4.10 -5.98 17.66
N ALA A 264 -3.32 -7.05 17.81
CA ALA A 264 -2.26 -7.14 18.82
C ALA A 264 -1.20 -6.04 18.65
N GLU A 265 -0.76 -5.80 17.41
CA GLU A 265 0.24 -4.75 17.11
C GLU A 265 -0.22 -3.35 17.49
N LEU A 266 -1.50 -3.06 17.21
CA LEU A 266 -2.09 -1.73 17.40
C LEU A 266 -2.55 -1.49 18.84
N SER A 267 -3.05 -2.52 19.52
CA SER A 267 -3.59 -2.39 20.87
C SER A 267 -2.55 -2.61 21.98
N GLY A 268 -1.44 -3.27 21.67
CA GLY A 268 -0.45 -3.72 22.66
C GLY A 268 -0.88 -4.94 23.47
N ILE A 269 -2.05 -5.51 23.19
CA ILE A 269 -2.52 -6.77 23.78
C ILE A 269 -1.74 -7.94 23.17
N SER A 270 -1.49 -9.00 23.93
CA SER A 270 -0.82 -10.21 23.43
C SER A 270 -1.58 -10.82 22.24
N ARG A 271 -0.88 -11.56 21.37
CA ARG A 271 -1.50 -12.20 20.21
C ARG A 271 -2.66 -13.14 20.57
N GLN A 272 -2.47 -13.92 21.64
CA GLN A 272 -3.47 -14.88 22.12
C GLN A 272 -4.69 -14.16 22.73
N ASP A 273 -4.44 -13.15 23.57
CA ASP A 273 -5.52 -12.40 24.20
C ASP A 273 -6.31 -11.56 23.19
N SER A 274 -5.63 -11.05 22.15
CA SER A 274 -6.27 -10.32 21.05
C SER A 274 -7.27 -11.19 20.31
N GLU A 275 -6.91 -12.43 20.00
CA GLU A 275 -7.82 -13.38 19.34
C GLU A 275 -9.00 -13.77 20.23
N ALA A 276 -8.74 -14.11 21.50
CA ALA A 276 -9.81 -14.40 22.45
C ALA A 276 -10.77 -13.20 22.63
N TYR A 277 -10.22 -11.98 22.64
CA TYR A 277 -11.00 -10.76 22.74
C TYR A 277 -11.86 -10.52 21.49
N LEU A 278 -11.30 -10.67 20.29
CA LEU A 278 -12.03 -10.52 19.03
C LEU A 278 -13.12 -11.59 18.89
N GLN A 279 -12.85 -12.84 19.26
CA GLN A 279 -13.84 -13.92 19.30
C GLN A 279 -15.00 -13.57 20.26
N LYS A 280 -14.69 -13.05 21.45
CA LYS A 280 -15.71 -12.57 22.39
C LYS A 280 -16.58 -11.48 21.76
N LEU A 281 -15.99 -10.51 21.06
CA LEU A 281 -16.74 -9.46 20.36
C LEU A 281 -17.62 -10.02 19.23
N THR A 282 -17.16 -11.06 18.52
CA THR A 282 -17.98 -11.78 17.53
C THR A 282 -19.19 -12.46 18.19
N ILE A 283 -18.98 -13.19 19.30
CA ILE A 283 -20.05 -13.87 20.05
C ILE A 283 -21.09 -12.86 20.59
N GLN A 284 -20.63 -11.70 21.04
CA GLN A 284 -21.49 -10.59 21.48
C GLN A 284 -22.21 -9.87 20.31
N GLY A 285 -21.91 -10.25 19.08
CA GLY A 285 -22.55 -9.73 17.89
C GLY A 285 -22.03 -8.38 17.41
N HIS A 286 -20.87 -7.92 17.88
CA HIS A 286 -20.28 -6.64 17.48
C HIS A 286 -19.49 -6.73 16.16
N LEU A 287 -18.86 -7.87 15.89
CA LEU A 287 -18.00 -8.07 14.71
C LEU A 287 -18.50 -9.26 13.87
N ASN A 288 -18.15 -9.25 12.58
CA ASN A 288 -18.16 -10.41 11.71
C ASN A 288 -16.79 -11.08 11.73
N GLN A 289 -16.76 -12.40 11.55
CA GLN A 289 -15.53 -13.19 11.48
C GLN A 289 -15.54 -14.02 10.19
N LEU A 290 -14.45 -13.91 9.42
CA LEU A 290 -14.13 -14.79 8.31
C LEU A 290 -13.01 -15.73 8.77
N ASP A 291 -13.35 -17.00 8.95
CA ASP A 291 -12.38 -18.04 9.27
C ASP A 291 -11.74 -18.59 7.99
N THR A 292 -10.42 -18.75 8.01
CA THR A 292 -9.63 -19.36 6.93
C THR A 292 -8.78 -20.50 7.50
N LYS A 293 -8.15 -21.26 6.60
CA LYS A 293 -7.24 -22.35 6.96
C LYS A 293 -6.14 -21.93 7.95
N ASN A 294 -5.62 -20.71 7.81
CA ASN A 294 -4.45 -20.23 8.56
C ASN A 294 -4.75 -18.98 9.42
N GLY A 295 -5.97 -18.88 9.94
CA GLY A 295 -6.39 -17.82 10.87
C GLY A 295 -7.61 -17.05 10.38
N SER A 296 -7.99 -16.00 11.10
CA SER A 296 -9.26 -15.31 10.83
C SER A 296 -9.07 -13.81 10.61
N LEU A 297 -10.07 -13.23 9.94
CA LEU A 297 -10.23 -11.79 9.74
C LEU A 297 -11.53 -11.35 10.38
N TRP A 298 -11.44 -10.33 11.23
CA TRP A 298 -12.60 -9.69 11.83
C TRP A 298 -12.93 -8.41 11.08
N SER A 299 -14.21 -8.06 11.01
CA SER A 299 -14.68 -6.83 10.38
C SER A 299 -15.91 -6.27 11.08
N ASN A 300 -16.15 -4.97 10.93
CA ASN A 300 -17.39 -4.36 11.43
C ASN A 300 -18.62 -5.01 10.80
N LYS A 301 -19.71 -5.07 11.56
CA LYS A 301 -21.04 -5.27 10.98
C LYS A 301 -21.45 -3.97 10.29
N ASN A 302 -21.58 -4.02 8.97
CA ASN A 302 -22.21 -2.95 8.20
C ASN A 302 -23.68 -2.79 8.61
#